data_AF-A0AAE1Q7U1-F1
#
_entry.id   AF-A0AAE1Q7U1-F1
#
_cell.length_a   1.000
_cell.length_b   1.000
_cell.length_c   1.000
_cell.angle_alpha   90.00
_cell.angle_beta   90.00
_cell.angle_gamma   90.00
#
_symmetry.space_group_name_H-M   'P 1'
#
loop_
_entity.id
_entity.type
_entity.pdbx_description
1 polymer ?
#
loop_
_entity_poly.entity_id
_entity_poly.type
_entity_poly.pdbx_seq_one_letter_code
_entity_poly.pdbx_strand_id
1 'polypeptide(L)'
;MFVSASCRSRLPPSHFKEESVVNVVYLVSVLWKSVKMLRRVVARGLWSGHGAVRTSVELRNKEIRTHQDIAAKLLVGWRRRDELRGLHCTPSYYKTQDRKEMLASMPVKDEGTEGEVTQGLDNSLEGSGGMFPDEDTPNLLCDGVRFADLPILHARVSKNNTMLTLTDAKGMVKLYRSCGVEGFKNAKKGTNIAAQATAISLATRALNQGIKTVKVKVSGIGPGRMAAVKGLTMGGLNVVSITDDTPISFNYSQRPRKARKL
;
A
#
# COMPACT_ATOMS: atom_id res chain seq x y z
N MET A 1 27.73 5.10 -30.84
CA MET A 1 26.51 4.58 -31.51
C MET A 1 25.95 3.48 -30.60
N PHE A 2 25.04 3.77 -29.66
CA PHE A 2 23.55 3.68 -29.83
C PHE A 2 23.18 2.50 -30.75
N VAL A 3 22.45 1.47 -30.31
CA VAL A 3 21.01 1.54 -29.98
C VAL A 3 20.60 0.51 -28.90
N SER A 4 19.68 0.97 -28.05
CA SER A 4 18.92 0.28 -27.01
C SER A 4 17.84 -0.64 -27.58
N ALA A 5 17.71 -1.87 -27.05
CA ALA A 5 16.55 -2.74 -27.29
C ALA A 5 15.74 -2.91 -26.00
N SER A 6 14.64 -2.16 -25.91
CA SER A 6 13.62 -2.23 -24.86
C SER A 6 12.65 -3.37 -25.16
N CYS A 7 12.68 -4.44 -24.37
CA CYS A 7 11.68 -5.51 -24.40
C CYS A 7 10.44 -5.07 -23.61
N ARG A 8 9.35 -4.75 -24.32
CA ARG A 8 8.07 -4.31 -23.75
C ARG A 8 7.02 -5.40 -24.03
N SER A 9 6.71 -6.22 -23.03
CA SER A 9 5.64 -7.22 -23.09
C SER A 9 4.27 -6.52 -23.14
N ARG A 10 3.51 -6.79 -24.21
CA ARG A 10 2.13 -6.37 -24.41
C ARG A 10 1.18 -7.28 -23.64
N LEU A 11 0.25 -6.69 -22.90
CA LEU A 11 -1.01 -7.32 -22.47
C LEU A 11 -2.19 -6.54 -23.06
N PRO A 12 -3.33 -7.19 -23.35
CA PRO A 12 -4.38 -6.68 -24.23
C PRO A 12 -5.34 -5.67 -23.54
N PRO A 13 -6.04 -4.82 -24.31
CA PRO A 13 -7.02 -3.88 -23.79
C PRO A 13 -8.36 -4.56 -23.43
N SER A 14 -8.83 -4.29 -22.22
CA SER A 14 -10.16 -4.64 -21.72
C SER A 14 -11.23 -3.69 -22.27
N HIS A 15 -12.27 -4.26 -22.86
CA HIS A 15 -13.53 -3.62 -23.23
C HIS A 15 -14.19 -2.88 -22.06
N PHE A 16 -14.58 -1.61 -22.26
CA PHE A 16 -15.62 -0.95 -21.46
C PHE A 16 -16.53 -0.10 -22.36
N LYS A 17 -17.83 -0.28 -22.15
CA LYS A 17 -18.93 0.00 -23.07
C LYS A 17 -19.34 1.48 -23.10
N GLU A 18 -19.57 1.98 -24.31
CA GLU A 18 -20.37 3.18 -24.61
C GLU A 18 -21.87 2.82 -24.51
N GLU A 19 -22.55 3.16 -23.40
CA GLU A 19 -24.00 2.94 -23.27
C GLU A 19 -24.80 4.21 -22.86
N SER A 20 -24.18 5.39 -22.79
CA SER A 20 -24.87 6.60 -22.29
C SER A 20 -25.36 7.60 -23.35
N VAL A 21 -25.06 7.40 -24.65
CA VAL A 21 -25.45 8.38 -25.69
C VAL A 21 -26.74 7.98 -26.45
N VAL A 22 -27.17 6.72 -26.40
CA VAL A 22 -28.32 6.22 -27.18
C VAL A 22 -29.69 6.59 -26.56
N ASN A 23 -29.76 6.86 -25.26
CA ASN A 23 -31.04 7.08 -24.56
C ASN A 23 -31.64 8.49 -24.74
N VAL A 24 -30.85 9.52 -25.04
CA VAL A 24 -31.38 10.89 -25.20
C VAL A 24 -32.05 11.08 -26.56
N VAL A 25 -31.54 10.42 -27.61
CA VAL A 25 -32.10 10.50 -28.98
C VAL A 25 -33.46 9.78 -29.07
N TYR A 26 -33.62 8.66 -28.35
CA TYR A 26 -34.89 7.92 -28.31
C TYR A 26 -36.01 8.71 -27.61
N LEU A 27 -35.70 9.43 -26.53
CA LEU A 27 -36.70 10.18 -25.76
C LEU A 27 -37.29 11.36 -26.55
N VAL A 28 -36.46 12.08 -27.31
CA VAL A 28 -36.89 13.22 -28.15
C VAL A 28 -37.75 12.74 -29.33
N SER A 29 -37.44 11.58 -29.90
CA SER A 29 -38.20 11.00 -31.02
C SER A 29 -39.60 10.51 -30.62
N VAL A 30 -39.74 9.92 -29.42
CA VAL A 30 -41.04 9.49 -28.87
C VAL A 30 -41.92 10.71 -28.53
N LEU A 31 -41.35 11.75 -27.92
CA LEU A 31 -42.09 12.96 -27.58
C LEU A 31 -42.62 13.69 -28.82
N TRP A 32 -41.85 13.71 -29.92
CA TRP A 32 -42.26 14.35 -31.17
C TRP A 32 -43.37 13.59 -31.90
N LYS A 33 -43.38 12.26 -31.85
CA LYS A 33 -44.46 11.43 -32.42
C LYS A 33 -45.79 11.64 -31.68
N SER A 34 -45.77 11.75 -30.35
CA SER A 34 -46.98 11.98 -29.54
C SER A 34 -47.60 13.36 -29.79
N VAL A 35 -46.79 14.41 -29.91
CA VAL A 35 -47.27 15.78 -30.20
C VAL A 35 -47.87 15.88 -31.62
N LYS A 36 -47.33 15.13 -32.59
CA LYS A 36 -47.84 15.09 -33.98
C LYS A 36 -49.15 14.30 -34.10
N MET A 37 -49.38 13.32 -33.22
CA MET A 37 -50.63 12.55 -33.15
C MET A 37 -51.76 13.38 -32.51
N LEU A 38 -51.46 14.12 -31.43
CA LEU A 38 -52.43 15.01 -30.78
C LEU A 38 -52.94 16.12 -31.73
N ARG A 39 -52.05 16.69 -32.56
CA ARG A 39 -52.44 17.70 -33.57
C ARG A 39 -53.34 17.15 -34.68
N ARG A 40 -53.37 15.83 -34.94
CA ARG A 40 -54.27 15.21 -35.94
C ARG A 40 -55.65 14.88 -35.39
N VAL A 41 -55.78 14.63 -34.10
CA VAL A 41 -57.07 14.32 -33.45
C VAL A 41 -57.90 15.59 -33.25
N VAL A 42 -57.25 16.72 -32.92
CA VAL A 42 -57.94 18.02 -32.77
C VAL A 42 -58.44 18.58 -34.12
N ALA A 43 -57.85 18.17 -35.25
CA ALA A 43 -58.25 18.63 -36.59
C ALA A 43 -59.41 17.82 -37.23
N ARG A 44 -59.95 16.79 -36.57
CA ARG A 44 -61.08 15.96 -37.07
C ARG A 44 -62.29 15.92 -36.14
N GLY A 45 -62.46 16.94 -35.30
CA GLY A 45 -63.55 17.02 -34.33
C GLY A 45 -64.52 18.15 -34.62
N LEU A 46 -65.04 18.26 -35.85
CA LEU A 46 -66.08 19.22 -36.20
C LEU A 46 -67.09 18.60 -37.17
N TRP A 47 -67.91 17.64 -36.71
CA TRP A 47 -69.32 17.51 -37.08
C TRP A 47 -70.04 16.34 -36.40
N SER A 48 -71.32 16.58 -36.13
CA SER A 48 -72.41 15.63 -35.83
C SER A 48 -72.47 15.00 -34.43
N GLY A 49 -73.25 15.66 -33.56
CA GLY A 49 -74.64 15.26 -33.32
C GLY A 49 -74.93 13.92 -32.62
N HIS A 50 -75.50 14.05 -31.41
CA HIS A 50 -76.39 13.12 -30.68
C HIS A 50 -75.85 11.78 -30.14
N GLY A 51 -75.94 11.66 -28.80
CA GLY A 51 -76.19 10.40 -28.10
C GLY A 51 -75.10 9.98 -27.10
N ALA A 52 -75.54 9.69 -25.87
CA ALA A 52 -74.80 9.03 -24.78
C ALA A 52 -74.05 9.93 -23.77
N VAL A 53 -74.83 10.69 -23.01
CA VAL A 53 -74.46 11.13 -21.65
C VAL A 53 -74.59 9.92 -20.71
N ARG A 54 -73.48 9.20 -20.46
CA ARG A 54 -73.15 8.43 -19.23
C ARG A 54 -71.98 7.49 -19.53
N THR A 55 -70.78 7.95 -19.19
CA THR A 55 -69.52 7.18 -18.91
C THR A 55 -68.30 8.12 -18.86
N SER A 56 -68.50 9.43 -18.66
CA SER A 56 -67.43 10.41 -18.78
C SER A 56 -66.92 10.94 -17.42
N VAL A 57 -67.55 10.57 -16.30
CA VAL A 57 -67.16 11.06 -14.96
C VAL A 57 -66.22 10.10 -14.23
N GLU A 58 -66.29 8.79 -14.47
CA GLU A 58 -65.41 7.80 -13.81
C GLU A 58 -64.03 7.64 -14.46
N LEU A 59 -63.89 7.93 -15.77
CA LEU A 59 -62.58 7.93 -16.43
C LEU A 59 -61.78 9.21 -16.12
N ARG A 60 -62.44 10.34 -15.84
CA ARG A 60 -61.78 11.58 -15.41
C ARG A 60 -61.15 11.49 -14.01
N ASN A 61 -61.74 10.71 -13.09
CA ASN A 61 -61.26 10.63 -11.72
C ASN A 61 -60.07 9.66 -11.50
N LYS A 62 -59.78 8.77 -12.46
CA LYS A 62 -58.56 7.93 -12.45
C LYS A 62 -57.34 8.65 -13.04
N GLU A 63 -57.54 9.51 -14.03
CA GLU A 63 -56.46 10.33 -14.61
C GLU A 63 -56.00 11.46 -13.68
N ILE A 64 -56.89 12.06 -12.89
CA ILE A 64 -56.51 13.14 -11.96
C ILE A 64 -55.61 12.64 -10.81
N ARG A 65 -55.76 11.38 -10.36
CA ARG A 65 -54.92 10.80 -9.30
C ARG A 65 -53.50 10.47 -9.77
N THR A 66 -53.33 10.03 -11.02
CA THR A 66 -52.00 9.73 -11.59
C THR A 66 -51.20 11.00 -11.90
N HIS A 67 -51.87 12.11 -12.22
CA HIS A 67 -51.21 13.41 -12.41
C HIS A 67 -50.75 14.07 -11.09
N GLN A 68 -51.43 13.82 -9.97
CA GLN A 68 -51.03 14.34 -8.66
C GLN A 68 -49.83 13.57 -8.04
N ASP A 69 -49.73 12.26 -8.27
CA ASP A 69 -48.59 11.45 -7.80
C ASP A 69 -47.29 11.70 -8.57
N ILE A 70 -47.39 12.01 -9.87
CA ILE A 70 -46.23 12.40 -10.71
C ILE A 70 -45.76 13.82 -10.35
N ALA A 71 -46.69 14.74 -10.05
CA ALA A 71 -46.36 16.09 -9.57
C ALA A 71 -45.70 16.07 -8.18
N ALA A 72 -46.13 15.19 -7.27
CA ALA A 72 -45.50 15.02 -5.96
C ALA A 72 -44.08 14.41 -6.04
N LYS A 73 -43.85 13.44 -6.95
CA LYS A 73 -42.49 12.90 -7.22
C LYS A 73 -41.56 13.94 -7.87
N LEU A 74 -42.09 14.84 -8.69
CA LEU A 74 -41.33 15.96 -9.25
C LEU A 74 -41.05 17.05 -8.21
N LEU A 75 -41.97 17.34 -7.28
CA LEU A 75 -41.77 18.35 -6.23
C LEU A 75 -40.75 17.92 -5.15
N VAL A 76 -40.67 16.64 -4.80
CA VAL A 76 -39.62 16.12 -3.89
C VAL A 76 -38.25 16.05 -4.60
N GLY A 77 -38.23 15.85 -5.91
CA GLY A 77 -37.01 15.90 -6.73
C GLY A 77 -36.50 17.31 -7.07
N TRP A 78 -37.28 18.35 -6.78
CA TRP A 78 -36.92 19.75 -7.09
C TRP A 78 -36.39 20.55 -5.89
N ARG A 79 -36.48 20.03 -4.66
CA ARG A 79 -35.92 20.68 -3.46
C ARG A 79 -34.43 20.36 -3.23
N ARG A 80 -33.62 20.40 -4.30
CA ARG A 80 -32.15 20.58 -4.25
C ARG A 80 -31.66 21.18 -5.58
N ARG A 81 -32.23 22.31 -5.98
CA ARG A 81 -31.68 23.11 -7.07
C ARG A 81 -31.68 24.59 -6.75
N ASP A 82 -31.31 24.93 -5.52
CA ASP A 82 -30.91 26.28 -5.13
C ASP A 82 -29.39 26.36 -4.95
N GLU A 83 -28.61 25.95 -5.95
CA GLU A 83 -27.17 26.24 -5.98
C GLU A 83 -26.72 26.52 -7.43
N LEU A 84 -27.34 27.50 -8.08
CA LEU A 84 -26.81 28.12 -9.31
C LEU A 84 -26.65 29.63 -9.14
N ARG A 85 -26.10 30.04 -8.00
CA ARG A 85 -25.44 31.35 -7.81
C ARG A 85 -24.01 31.10 -7.40
N GLY A 86 -23.16 30.82 -8.38
CA GLY A 86 -21.75 30.51 -8.14
C GLY A 86 -20.96 30.19 -9.41
N LEU A 87 -21.37 30.72 -10.57
CA LEU A 87 -20.41 30.91 -11.65
C LEU A 87 -19.39 31.91 -11.09
N HIS A 88 -18.12 31.53 -11.04
CA HIS A 88 -16.99 32.29 -10.46
C HIS A 88 -16.69 32.06 -8.96
N CYS A 89 -16.72 30.82 -8.47
CA CYS A 89 -15.93 30.43 -7.29
C CYS A 89 -15.01 29.24 -7.59
N THR A 90 -13.80 29.57 -8.07
CA THR A 90 -12.52 28.87 -7.85
C THR A 90 -12.35 27.37 -8.22
N PRO A 91 -11.35 27.03 -9.06
CA PRO A 91 -10.84 25.66 -9.25
C PRO A 91 -10.17 25.06 -7.99
N SER A 92 -10.14 25.80 -6.88
CA SER A 92 -9.47 25.40 -5.64
C SER A 92 -10.35 24.54 -4.74
N TYR A 93 -11.68 24.69 -4.82
CA TYR A 93 -12.58 23.99 -3.91
C TYR A 93 -12.71 22.50 -4.25
N TYR A 94 -12.84 22.17 -5.55
CA TYR A 94 -12.83 20.78 -6.03
C TYR A 94 -11.53 20.04 -5.70
N LYS A 95 -10.36 20.68 -5.80
CA LYS A 95 -9.09 20.08 -5.36
C LYS A 95 -9.05 19.75 -3.87
N THR A 96 -9.78 20.49 -3.05
CA THR A 96 -9.79 20.31 -1.59
C THR A 96 -10.72 19.16 -1.19
N GLN A 97 -11.89 19.05 -1.84
CA GLN A 97 -12.79 17.91 -1.72
C GLN A 97 -12.17 16.64 -2.29
N ASP A 98 -11.62 16.67 -3.50
CA ASP A 98 -10.92 15.52 -4.11
C ASP A 98 -9.73 15.08 -3.27
N ARG A 99 -8.94 16.00 -2.69
CA ARG A 99 -7.82 15.65 -1.81
C ARG A 99 -8.31 15.04 -0.50
N LYS A 100 -9.42 15.56 0.07
CA LYS A 100 -10.01 15.03 1.31
C LYS A 100 -10.64 13.65 1.08
N GLU A 101 -11.28 13.44 -0.05
CA GLU A 101 -11.86 12.16 -0.48
C GLU A 101 -10.76 11.15 -0.85
N MET A 102 -9.71 11.59 -1.54
CA MET A 102 -8.50 10.78 -1.78
C MET A 102 -7.86 10.36 -0.46
N LEU A 103 -7.64 11.28 0.48
CA LEU A 103 -7.08 10.98 1.81
C LEU A 103 -8.01 10.08 2.64
N ALA A 104 -9.33 10.19 2.49
CA ALA A 104 -10.31 9.31 3.14
C ALA A 104 -10.38 7.92 2.50
N SER A 105 -10.06 7.81 1.21
CA SER A 105 -9.96 6.54 0.47
C SER A 105 -8.63 5.81 0.71
N MET A 106 -7.62 6.52 1.23
CA MET A 106 -6.39 5.89 1.67
C MET A 106 -6.67 5.07 2.94
N PRO A 107 -6.15 3.84 3.04
CA PRO A 107 -6.31 3.03 4.24
C PRO A 107 -5.72 3.78 5.46
N VAL A 108 -6.47 3.84 6.57
CA VAL A 108 -6.07 4.56 7.81
C VAL A 108 -4.80 4.00 8.44
N LYS A 109 -4.51 2.73 8.15
CA LYS A 109 -3.32 2.00 8.55
C LYS A 109 -2.66 1.47 7.29
N ASP A 110 -1.47 1.99 6.96
CA ASP A 110 -0.56 1.27 6.09
C ASP A 110 -0.17 -0.02 6.83
N GLU A 111 -0.87 -1.13 6.56
CA GLU A 111 -0.56 -2.47 7.10
C GLU A 111 0.91 -2.87 6.83
N GLY A 112 1.56 -2.20 5.87
CA GLY A 112 2.99 -2.32 5.58
C GLY A 112 3.92 -1.45 6.45
N THR A 113 3.45 -0.80 7.51
CA THR A 113 4.31 0.02 8.41
C THR A 113 4.11 -0.27 9.89
N GLU A 114 3.11 -1.08 10.25
CA GLU A 114 3.02 -1.62 11.61
C GLU A 114 4.20 -2.55 11.82
N GLY A 115 5.17 -2.07 12.61
CA GLY A 115 6.29 -2.89 13.03
C GLY A 115 5.74 -4.13 13.72
N GLU A 116 6.29 -5.29 13.33
CA GLU A 116 6.00 -6.57 13.94
C GLU A 116 6.09 -6.47 15.46
N VAL A 117 5.01 -6.90 16.15
CA VAL A 117 4.99 -7.04 17.61
C VAL A 117 6.23 -7.85 17.98
N THR A 118 7.12 -7.28 18.78
CA THR A 118 8.24 -8.02 19.34
C THR A 118 7.64 -9.17 20.12
N GLN A 119 7.67 -10.37 19.54
CA GLN A 119 7.33 -11.58 20.28
C GLN A 119 8.16 -11.53 21.56
N GLY A 120 7.49 -11.53 22.72
CA GLY A 120 8.15 -11.58 24.01
C GLY A 120 8.96 -12.87 24.04
N LEU A 121 10.26 -12.76 23.84
CA LEU A 121 11.21 -13.87 23.98
C LEU A 121 11.54 -14.00 25.47
N ASP A 122 10.52 -14.14 26.30
CA ASP A 122 10.66 -13.98 27.75
C ASP A 122 10.68 -15.33 28.49
N ASN A 123 10.58 -16.47 27.78
CA ASN A 123 10.40 -17.80 28.41
C ASN A 123 11.50 -18.83 28.11
N SER A 124 12.74 -18.42 27.86
CA SER A 124 13.86 -19.39 27.73
C SER A 124 15.15 -18.98 28.44
N LEU A 125 15.10 -17.97 29.31
CA LEU A 125 16.26 -17.47 30.07
C LEU A 125 16.55 -18.28 31.34
N GLU A 126 15.86 -19.39 31.58
CA GLU A 126 16.08 -20.25 32.74
C GLU A 126 17.03 -21.40 32.37
N GLY A 127 18.35 -21.15 32.40
CA GLY A 127 19.34 -22.24 32.40
C GLY A 127 20.70 -21.97 31.75
N SER A 128 20.93 -20.80 31.16
CA SER A 128 22.22 -20.48 30.53
C SER A 128 23.07 -19.63 31.47
N GLY A 129 24.39 -19.83 31.50
CA GLY A 129 25.33 -19.06 32.32
C GLY A 129 25.25 -17.53 32.15
N GLY A 130 26.14 -16.80 32.82
CA GLY A 130 26.13 -15.34 32.85
C GLY A 130 25.87 -14.70 31.47
N MET A 131 25.05 -13.64 31.46
CA MET A 131 24.66 -12.91 30.23
C MET A 131 25.85 -12.37 29.43
N PHE A 132 27.02 -12.28 30.06
CA PHE A 132 28.24 -11.73 29.51
C PHE A 132 29.29 -12.82 29.27
N PRO A 133 30.18 -12.63 28.28
CA PRO A 133 31.23 -13.60 28.01
C PRO A 133 32.28 -13.62 29.13
N ASP A 134 32.47 -14.79 29.74
CA ASP A 134 33.56 -15.13 30.67
C ASP A 134 34.78 -15.74 29.94
N GLU A 135 35.88 -15.98 30.65
CA GLU A 135 37.13 -16.55 30.11
C GLU A 135 36.94 -17.91 29.41
N ASP A 136 35.99 -18.73 29.89
CA ASP A 136 35.68 -20.05 29.33
C ASP A 136 34.73 -20.00 28.12
N THR A 137 34.14 -18.85 27.82
CA THR A 137 33.19 -18.68 26.69
C THR A 137 33.71 -19.18 25.35
N PRO A 138 34.97 -18.95 24.95
CA PRO A 138 35.50 -19.44 23.67
C PRO A 138 35.45 -20.96 23.52
N ASN A 139 35.50 -21.70 24.63
CA ASN A 139 35.51 -23.16 24.68
C ASN A 139 34.10 -23.75 24.75
N LEU A 140 33.08 -22.95 25.03
CA LEU A 140 31.69 -23.39 25.04
C LEU A 140 31.29 -23.93 23.68
N LEU A 141 30.57 -25.05 23.68
CA LEU A 141 30.07 -25.70 22.47
C LEU A 141 28.66 -25.18 22.18
N CYS A 142 28.48 -24.62 20.98
CA CYS A 142 27.19 -24.24 20.43
C CYS A 142 26.93 -25.14 19.22
N ASP A 143 25.91 -25.98 19.28
CA ASP A 143 25.58 -26.94 18.21
C ASP A 143 26.78 -27.85 17.81
N GLY A 144 27.62 -28.21 18.79
CA GLY A 144 28.80 -29.06 18.60
C GLY A 144 30.06 -28.33 18.09
N VAL A 145 30.00 -27.02 17.87
CA VAL A 145 31.12 -26.19 17.43
C VAL A 145 31.54 -25.25 18.57
N ARG A 146 32.84 -25.03 18.74
CA ARG A 146 33.35 -24.07 19.74
C ARG A 146 32.87 -22.66 19.41
N PHE A 147 32.55 -21.87 20.43
CA PHE A 147 32.13 -20.48 20.26
C PHE A 147 33.16 -19.67 19.46
N ALA A 148 34.47 -19.88 19.67
CA ALA A 148 35.52 -19.20 18.91
C ALA A 148 35.41 -19.45 17.39
N ASP A 149 35.13 -20.68 16.99
CA ASP A 149 35.13 -21.15 15.60
C ASP A 149 33.81 -20.88 14.87
N LEU A 150 32.78 -20.39 15.57
CA LEU A 150 31.51 -20.02 14.95
C LEU A 150 31.70 -18.92 13.89
N PRO A 151 30.96 -19.01 12.77
CA PRO A 151 30.96 -17.98 11.74
C PRO A 151 30.37 -16.66 12.29
N ILE A 152 30.88 -15.56 11.74
CA ILE A 152 30.55 -14.20 12.17
C ILE A 152 29.68 -13.56 11.11
N LEU A 153 28.54 -13.04 11.53
CA LEU A 153 27.64 -12.26 10.69
C LEU A 153 27.78 -10.79 11.05
N HIS A 154 28.37 -10.03 10.13
CA HIS A 154 28.52 -8.59 10.23
C HIS A 154 27.28 -7.89 9.67
N ALA A 155 26.54 -7.22 10.54
CA ALA A 155 25.40 -6.39 10.18
C ALA A 155 25.81 -4.91 10.22
N ARG A 156 26.02 -4.31 9.05
CA ARG A 156 26.31 -2.87 8.93
C ARG A 156 25.03 -2.10 8.64
N VAL A 157 24.60 -1.35 9.65
CA VAL A 157 23.34 -0.64 9.70
C VAL A 157 23.60 0.86 9.58
N SER A 158 23.36 1.41 8.39
CA SER A 158 23.38 2.84 8.14
C SER A 158 21.94 3.38 8.13
N LYS A 159 21.79 4.71 8.18
CA LYS A 159 20.49 5.38 8.08
C LYS A 159 19.77 5.09 6.75
N ASN A 160 20.54 4.86 5.68
CA ASN A 160 20.01 4.75 4.31
C ASN A 160 20.06 3.33 3.73
N ASN A 161 20.68 2.38 4.44
CA ASN A 161 20.88 1.02 3.94
C ASN A 161 21.31 0.09 5.07
N THR A 162 20.95 -1.19 4.97
CA THR A 162 21.56 -2.27 5.76
C THR A 162 22.27 -3.27 4.86
N MET A 163 23.48 -3.63 5.26
CA MET A 163 24.32 -4.60 4.54
C MET A 163 24.70 -5.70 5.52
N LEU A 164 24.52 -6.94 5.09
CA LEU A 164 24.80 -8.13 5.88
C LEU A 164 25.91 -8.90 5.17
N THR A 165 26.92 -9.31 5.93
CA THR A 165 28.06 -10.06 5.40
C THR A 165 28.35 -11.21 6.34
N LEU A 166 28.30 -12.42 5.82
CA LEU A 166 28.63 -13.64 6.55
C LEU A 166 30.06 -14.03 6.24
N THR A 167 30.81 -14.28 7.30
CA THR A 167 32.23 -14.62 7.29
C THR A 167 32.49 -15.85 8.14
N ASP A 168 33.54 -16.60 7.79
CA ASP A 168 34.09 -17.63 8.69
C ASP A 168 34.77 -16.97 9.90
N ALA A 169 35.09 -17.75 10.94
CA ALA A 169 35.87 -17.28 12.09
C ALA A 169 37.23 -16.67 11.70
N LYS A 170 37.81 -17.09 10.57
CA LYS A 170 39.07 -16.57 10.01
C LYS A 170 38.91 -15.25 9.23
N GLY A 171 37.69 -14.73 9.08
CA GLY A 171 37.40 -13.50 8.33
C GLY A 171 37.21 -13.66 6.83
N MET A 172 37.19 -14.89 6.31
CA MET A 172 36.89 -15.17 4.90
C MET A 172 35.40 -14.96 4.62
N VAL A 173 35.05 -14.12 3.64
CA VAL A 173 33.65 -13.83 3.28
C VAL A 173 33.04 -14.99 2.50
N LYS A 174 31.86 -15.47 2.95
CA LYS A 174 31.09 -16.51 2.25
C LYS A 174 29.91 -15.93 1.48
N LEU A 175 29.15 -15.06 2.12
CA LEU A 175 27.92 -14.50 1.59
C LEU A 175 27.82 -13.02 1.95
N TYR A 176 27.22 -12.25 1.07
CA TYR A 176 26.83 -10.89 1.36
C TYR A 176 25.49 -10.58 0.70
N ARG A 177 24.64 -9.81 1.39
CA ARG A 177 23.42 -9.24 0.82
C ARG A 177 23.20 -7.85 1.39
N SER A 178 22.48 -7.02 0.65
CA SER A 178 22.07 -5.70 1.10
C SER A 178 20.66 -5.42 0.61
N CYS A 179 19.99 -4.43 1.19
CA CYS A 179 18.65 -4.04 0.74
C CYS A 179 18.59 -3.72 -0.76
N GLY A 180 19.68 -3.17 -1.32
CA GLY A 180 19.76 -2.90 -2.75
C GLY A 180 19.74 -4.17 -3.61
N VAL A 181 20.34 -5.26 -3.12
CA VAL A 181 20.42 -6.54 -3.83
C VAL A 181 19.08 -7.28 -3.79
N GLU A 182 18.28 -7.11 -2.73
CA GLU A 182 16.89 -7.61 -2.68
C GLU A 182 15.90 -6.77 -3.49
N GLY A 183 16.37 -5.71 -4.17
CA GLY A 183 15.55 -4.90 -5.08
C GLY A 183 14.96 -3.64 -4.48
N PHE A 184 15.24 -3.31 -3.21
CA PHE A 184 14.82 -2.03 -2.63
C PHE A 184 15.63 -0.88 -3.24
N LYS A 185 14.94 0.18 -3.65
CA LYS A 185 15.54 1.36 -4.29
C LYS A 185 15.39 2.60 -3.41
N ASN A 186 16.37 3.51 -3.50
CA ASN A 186 16.34 4.83 -2.87
C ASN A 186 16.01 4.77 -1.37
N ALA A 187 15.09 5.62 -0.89
CA ALA A 187 14.68 5.69 0.51
C ALA A 187 14.13 4.37 1.08
N LYS A 188 13.57 3.50 0.21
CA LYS A 188 13.03 2.20 0.63
C LYS A 188 14.12 1.23 1.12
N LYS A 189 15.41 1.51 0.88
CA LYS A 189 16.52 0.69 1.40
C LYS A 189 16.78 0.89 2.89
N GLY A 190 16.42 2.05 3.43
CA GLY A 190 16.64 2.41 4.83
C GLY A 190 15.49 2.04 5.75
N THR A 191 14.57 1.16 5.34
CA THR A 191 13.41 0.77 6.14
C THR A 191 13.66 -0.56 6.87
N ASN A 192 12.92 -0.80 7.95
CA ASN A 192 13.02 -2.03 8.74
C ASN A 192 12.66 -3.26 7.92
N ILE A 193 11.62 -3.15 7.10
CA ILE A 193 11.12 -4.23 6.22
C ILE A 193 12.19 -4.64 5.21
N ALA A 194 12.92 -3.67 4.64
CA ALA A 194 14.00 -3.97 3.72
C ALA A 194 15.14 -4.74 4.42
N ALA A 195 15.48 -4.35 5.64
CA ALA A 195 16.50 -5.02 6.44
C ALA A 195 16.10 -6.46 6.80
N GLN A 196 14.86 -6.65 7.24
CA GLN A 196 14.30 -7.97 7.59
C GLN A 196 14.26 -8.91 6.38
N ALA A 197 13.75 -8.44 5.24
CA ALA A 197 13.73 -9.22 4.00
C ALA A 197 15.15 -9.62 3.54
N THR A 198 16.12 -8.71 3.66
CA THR A 198 17.53 -8.98 3.36
C THR A 198 18.12 -10.03 4.30
N ALA A 199 17.78 -9.98 5.59
CA ALA A 199 18.23 -10.94 6.58
C ALA A 199 17.68 -12.34 6.33
N ILE A 200 16.37 -12.47 6.03
CA ILE A 200 15.74 -13.76 5.69
C ILE A 200 16.38 -14.37 4.43
N SER A 201 16.60 -13.55 3.39
CA SER A 201 17.25 -13.98 2.15
C SER A 201 18.71 -14.43 2.35
N LEU A 202 19.45 -13.76 3.25
CA LEU A 202 20.80 -14.19 3.60
C LEU A 202 20.78 -15.47 4.44
N ALA A 203 19.89 -15.58 5.41
CA ALA A 203 19.76 -16.74 6.29
C ALA A 203 19.41 -18.03 5.52
N THR A 204 18.42 -17.97 4.64
CA THR A 204 18.07 -19.08 3.74
C THR A 204 19.24 -19.54 2.88
N ARG A 205 20.05 -18.60 2.34
CA ARG A 205 21.27 -18.94 1.60
C ARG A 205 22.37 -19.54 2.48
N ALA A 206 22.50 -19.07 3.72
CA ALA A 206 23.46 -19.60 4.68
C ALA A 206 23.11 -21.04 5.07
N LEU A 207 21.83 -21.34 5.28
CA LEU A 207 21.34 -22.69 5.52
C LEU A 207 21.65 -23.64 4.36
N ASN A 208 21.50 -23.17 3.11
CA ASN A 208 21.89 -23.94 1.93
C ASN A 208 23.40 -24.26 1.88
N GLN A 209 24.24 -23.45 2.52
CA GLN A 209 25.68 -23.69 2.67
C GLN A 209 26.02 -24.54 3.91
N GLY A 210 25.01 -25.01 4.66
CA GLY A 210 25.19 -25.81 5.87
C GLY A 210 25.49 -25.01 7.14
N ILE A 211 25.34 -23.68 7.11
CA ILE A 211 25.60 -22.82 8.26
C ILE A 211 24.29 -22.62 9.03
N LYS A 212 24.24 -23.15 10.26
CA LYS A 212 23.06 -23.07 11.13
C LYS A 212 23.20 -22.03 12.23
N THR A 213 24.41 -21.88 12.77
CA THR A 213 24.67 -21.18 14.03
C THR A 213 25.65 -20.06 13.78
N VAL A 214 25.34 -18.84 14.25
CA VAL A 214 26.13 -17.63 13.95
C VAL A 214 26.28 -16.72 15.17
N LYS A 215 27.40 -15.98 15.21
CA LYS A 215 27.61 -14.85 16.10
C LYS A 215 27.35 -13.55 15.33
N VAL A 216 26.52 -12.66 15.86
CA VAL A 216 26.13 -11.43 15.16
C VAL A 216 26.92 -10.24 15.70
N LYS A 217 27.61 -9.53 14.81
CA LYS A 217 28.25 -8.24 15.10
C LYS A 217 27.49 -7.13 14.41
N VAL A 218 26.93 -6.21 15.19
CA VAL A 218 26.12 -5.10 14.68
C VAL A 218 26.93 -3.82 14.70
N SER A 219 27.04 -3.15 13.56
CA SER A 219 27.71 -1.85 13.45
C SER A 219 26.75 -0.77 12.96
N GLY A 220 26.75 0.37 13.63
CA GLY A 220 25.92 1.53 13.31
C GLY A 220 24.58 1.60 14.04
N ILE A 221 24.05 2.83 14.09
CA ILE A 221 22.77 3.16 14.70
C ILE A 221 21.84 3.57 13.55
N GLY A 222 21.06 2.63 13.06
CA GLY A 222 20.10 2.86 12.00
C GLY A 222 18.84 2.02 12.19
N PRO A 223 17.79 2.31 11.41
CA PRO A 223 16.46 1.74 11.60
C PRO A 223 16.47 0.21 11.50
N GLY A 224 17.19 -0.36 10.53
CA GLY A 224 17.26 -1.81 10.31
C GLY A 224 18.07 -2.62 11.33
N ARG A 225 18.47 -2.05 12.47
CA ARG A 225 19.32 -2.72 13.47
C ARG A 225 18.66 -3.95 14.08
N MET A 226 17.52 -3.76 14.74
CA MET A 226 16.77 -4.87 15.36
C MET A 226 16.08 -5.74 14.29
N ALA A 227 15.62 -5.12 13.21
CA ALA A 227 14.96 -5.82 12.12
C ALA A 227 15.88 -6.83 11.41
N ALA A 228 17.17 -6.52 11.27
CA ALA A 228 18.14 -7.46 10.73
C ALA A 228 18.31 -8.68 11.64
N VAL A 229 18.48 -8.48 12.95
CA VAL A 229 18.65 -9.59 13.90
C VAL A 229 17.41 -10.49 13.93
N LYS A 230 16.21 -9.90 14.01
CA LYS A 230 14.94 -10.64 13.93
C LYS A 230 14.78 -11.38 12.61
N GLY A 231 15.16 -10.77 11.48
CA GLY A 231 15.08 -11.43 10.18
C GLY A 231 16.02 -12.63 10.05
N LEU A 232 17.14 -12.65 10.77
CA LEU A 232 18.06 -13.80 10.79
C LEU A 232 17.44 -14.99 11.54
N THR A 233 16.82 -14.73 12.69
CA THR A 233 16.13 -15.77 13.46
C THR A 233 14.92 -16.31 12.71
N MET A 234 14.12 -15.44 12.09
CA MET A 234 13.02 -15.86 11.19
C MET A 234 13.49 -16.67 9.99
N GLY A 235 14.69 -16.38 9.49
CA GLY A 235 15.31 -17.13 8.40
C GLY A 235 15.86 -18.49 8.82
N GLY A 236 15.73 -18.88 10.10
CA GLY A 236 16.11 -20.19 10.62
C GLY A 236 17.56 -20.30 11.10
N LEU A 237 18.28 -19.18 11.23
CA LEU A 237 19.61 -19.18 11.85
C LEU A 237 19.52 -19.08 13.37
N ASN A 238 20.34 -19.87 14.06
CA ASN A 238 20.51 -19.80 15.50
C ASN A 238 21.51 -18.68 15.85
N VAL A 239 21.03 -17.61 16.49
CA VAL A 239 21.85 -16.46 16.91
C VAL A 239 22.32 -16.69 18.33
N VAL A 240 23.61 -16.96 18.51
CA VAL A 240 24.19 -17.30 19.83
C VAL A 240 24.51 -16.05 20.64
N SER A 241 25.10 -15.04 19.99
CA SER A 241 25.54 -13.82 20.66
C SER A 241 25.33 -12.62 19.75
N ILE A 242 25.08 -11.48 20.38
CA ILE A 242 24.94 -10.18 19.71
C ILE A 242 25.98 -9.25 20.33
N THR A 243 26.90 -8.76 19.50
CA THR A 243 27.93 -7.79 19.91
C THR A 243 27.72 -6.49 19.13
N ASP A 244 27.79 -5.36 19.83
CA ASP A 244 27.82 -4.04 19.18
C ASP A 244 29.28 -3.69 18.81
N ASP A 245 29.50 -3.40 17.54
CA ASP A 245 30.78 -3.00 16.93
C ASP A 245 30.60 -1.63 16.24
N THR A 246 29.84 -0.74 16.88
CA THR A 246 29.67 0.65 16.44
C THR A 246 31.01 1.39 16.57
N PRO A 247 31.56 1.96 15.48
CA PRO A 247 32.82 2.68 15.56
C PRO A 247 32.63 3.99 16.34
N ILE A 248 33.34 4.10 17.46
CA ILE A 248 33.43 5.32 18.28
C ILE A 248 34.80 5.94 18.04
N SER A 249 34.84 7.16 17.52
CA SER A 249 36.10 7.89 17.34
C SER A 249 36.50 8.56 18.65
N PHE A 250 37.53 8.05 19.33
CA PHE A 250 38.09 8.69 20.52
C PHE A 250 38.93 9.94 20.21
N ASN A 251 39.48 10.02 18.99
CA ASN A 251 40.36 11.12 18.57
C ASN A 251 39.57 12.21 17.84
N TYR A 252 39.83 13.47 18.18
CA TYR A 252 39.25 14.68 17.57
C TYR A 252 39.58 14.88 16.07
N SER A 253 40.40 14.01 15.47
CA SER A 253 40.95 14.18 14.11
C SER A 253 39.90 14.17 13.00
N GLN A 254 38.69 13.65 13.24
CA GLN A 254 37.62 13.60 12.25
C GLN A 254 36.41 14.39 12.75
N ARG A 255 36.45 15.72 12.55
CA ARG A 255 35.29 16.57 12.84
C ARG A 255 34.09 16.12 11.99
N PRO A 256 32.92 15.84 12.59
CA PRO A 256 31.73 15.50 11.82
C PRO A 256 31.34 16.65 10.90
N ARG A 257 30.66 16.33 9.79
CA ARG A 257 30.15 17.35 8.86
C ARG A 257 29.25 18.33 9.61
N LYS A 258 29.32 19.61 9.23
CA LYS A 258 28.50 20.69 9.80
C LYS A 258 27.02 20.27 9.83
N ALA A 259 26.35 20.57 10.95
CA ALA A 259 24.91 20.36 11.08
C ALA A 259 24.15 21.04 9.93
N ARG A 260 23.24 20.30 9.30
CA ARG A 260 22.42 20.82 8.20
C ARG A 260 21.21 21.53 8.77
N LYS A 261 20.81 22.62 8.12
CA LYS A 261 19.47 23.21 8.30
C LYS A 261 18.52 22.46 7.36
N LEU A 262 17.36 22.07 7.88
CA LEU A 262 16.30 21.42 7.10
C LEU A 262 15.51 22.46 6.30
#